data_AF-A0AAD3SFV1-F1
#
_entry.id   AF-A0AAD3SFV1-F1
#
_cell.length_a   1.000
_cell.length_b   1.000
_cell.length_c   1.000
_cell.angle_alpha   90.00
_cell.angle_beta   90.00
_cell.angle_gamma   90.00
#
_symmetry.space_group_name_H-M   'P 1'
#
loop_
_entity.id
_entity.type
_entity.pdbx_description
1 polymer ?
#
loop_
_entity_poly.entity_id
_entity_poly.type
_entity_poly.pdbx_seq_one_letter_code
_entity_poly.pdbx_strand_id
1 'polypeptide(L)'
;MEGGNEIKQSKFRRICVFCGSSQGKKTSYQEAAIELGEELVSRNIDLVYGGGSIGLMGLVSRAVHNGGRHVIGVIPKTLMPREITGETVGEVKAVADMHQRKAEMAKHSDAFIALPGGYGTLEELLEVITWAQLGIHDKPVGLLNVDGYYNSLLSFIDQAVEEGFISPSARHIIVSAPTAKELVKKLEEYIPCHEGVASKLSWEMEQLGYSQPYDHVSSRWHDGYTSDAGIRMSHCFLPLGDGVDACSASTLGGLFHRVAVSSQHAFDFALPRPLLL
;
A
#
# COMPACT_ATOMS: atom_id res chain seq x y z
N MET A 1 10.91 13.67 -43.34
CA MET A 1 11.82 13.41 -42.21
C MET A 1 11.06 12.51 -41.25
N GLU A 2 11.23 11.20 -41.42
CA GLU A 2 10.61 10.19 -40.54
C GLU A 2 11.39 10.21 -39.23
N GLY A 3 10.79 10.80 -38.19
CA GLY A 3 11.26 10.67 -36.83
C GLY A 3 10.93 9.27 -36.35
N GLY A 4 11.84 8.32 -36.57
CA GLY A 4 11.75 6.98 -36.00
C GLY A 4 11.60 7.11 -34.48
N ASN A 5 10.41 6.76 -33.98
CA ASN A 5 10.14 6.68 -32.56
C ASN A 5 10.89 5.44 -32.05
N GLU A 6 12.15 5.61 -31.66
CA GLU A 6 12.92 4.55 -31.00
C GLU A 6 12.12 4.08 -29.78
N ILE A 7 11.55 2.88 -29.87
CA ILE A 7 10.88 2.23 -28.75
C ILE A 7 11.98 1.85 -27.76
N LYS A 8 12.28 2.77 -26.85
CA LYS A 8 13.23 2.55 -25.77
C LYS A 8 12.69 1.41 -24.91
N GLN A 9 13.45 0.31 -24.83
CA GLN A 9 13.11 -0.82 -23.97
C GLN A 9 12.94 -0.33 -22.53
N SER A 10 11.80 -0.64 -21.90
CA SER A 10 11.53 -0.20 -20.53
C SER A 10 12.46 -0.87 -19.53
N LYS A 11 12.77 -0.15 -18.44
CA LYS A 11 13.49 -0.72 -17.28
C LYS A 11 12.60 -1.62 -16.42
N PHE A 12 11.28 -1.55 -16.62
CA PHE A 12 10.31 -2.36 -15.89
C PHE A 12 10.01 -3.65 -16.64
N ARG A 13 10.05 -4.78 -15.93
CA ARG A 13 9.55 -6.04 -16.46
C ARG A 13 8.05 -6.14 -16.23
N ARG A 14 7.56 -5.77 -15.03
CA ARG A 14 6.12 -5.81 -14.72
C ARG A 14 5.67 -4.59 -13.93
N ILE A 15 4.45 -4.15 -14.20
CA ILE A 15 3.80 -3.07 -13.46
C ILE A 15 2.52 -3.59 -12.81
N CYS A 16 2.36 -3.26 -11.53
CA CYS A 16 1.12 -3.49 -10.81
C CYS A 16 0.12 -2.38 -11.12
N VAL A 17 -1.11 -2.74 -11.51
CA VAL A 17 -2.19 -1.78 -11.70
C VAL A 17 -3.29 -2.00 -10.67
N PHE A 18 -3.52 -0.99 -9.85
CA PHE A 18 -4.70 -0.88 -8.98
C PHE A 18 -5.77 -0.08 -9.72
N CYS A 19 -6.99 -0.61 -9.82
CA CYS A 19 -8.06 0.07 -10.55
C CYS A 19 -9.44 -0.40 -10.11
N GLY A 20 -10.48 0.36 -10.46
CA GLY A 20 -11.85 0.03 -10.11
C GLY A 20 -12.35 -1.28 -10.73
N SER A 21 -13.03 -2.10 -9.92
CA SER A 21 -13.87 -3.22 -10.40
C SER A 21 -15.12 -2.74 -11.16
N SER A 22 -15.44 -1.45 -11.09
CA SER A 22 -16.45 -0.76 -11.90
C SER A 22 -15.79 0.02 -13.03
N GLN A 23 -16.53 0.28 -14.11
CA GLN A 23 -16.02 1.05 -15.26
C GLN A 23 -15.98 2.57 -15.02
N GLY A 24 -16.70 3.06 -14.00
CA GLY A 24 -16.94 4.48 -13.80
C GLY A 24 -18.03 5.03 -14.71
N LYS A 25 -18.29 6.34 -14.62
CA LYS A 25 -19.38 7.02 -15.35
C LYS A 25 -18.94 7.73 -16.62
N LYS A 26 -17.65 8.07 -16.75
CA LYS A 26 -17.10 8.79 -17.90
C LYS A 26 -16.31 7.82 -18.76
N THR A 27 -16.52 7.85 -20.08
CA THR A 27 -15.83 7.00 -21.06
C THR A 27 -14.30 7.15 -21.02
N SER A 28 -13.82 8.35 -20.65
CA SER A 28 -12.40 8.66 -20.46
C SER A 28 -11.71 7.70 -19.49
N TYR A 29 -12.40 7.17 -18.47
CA TYR A 29 -11.81 6.21 -17.55
C TYR A 29 -11.59 4.84 -18.19
N GLN A 30 -12.53 4.38 -19.02
CA GLN A 30 -12.39 3.14 -19.80
C GLN A 30 -11.30 3.28 -20.85
N GLU A 31 -11.30 4.39 -21.60
CA GLU A 31 -10.30 4.71 -22.61
C GLU A 31 -8.90 4.74 -21.99
N ALA A 32 -8.71 5.42 -20.86
CA ALA A 32 -7.43 5.46 -20.17
C ALA A 32 -6.95 4.07 -19.68
N ALA A 33 -7.86 3.17 -19.30
CA ALA A 33 -7.50 1.80 -18.92
C ALA A 33 -7.00 0.98 -20.12
N ILE A 34 -7.58 1.19 -21.31
CA ILE A 34 -7.16 0.56 -22.55
C ILE A 34 -5.82 1.17 -23.00
N GLU A 35 -5.71 2.50 -23.05
CA GLU A 35 -4.48 3.21 -23.40
C GLU A 35 -3.31 2.82 -22.49
N LEU A 36 -3.56 2.64 -21.18
CA LEU A 36 -2.54 2.13 -20.27
C LEU A 36 -2.09 0.73 -20.68
N GLY A 37 -3.01 -0.18 -20.97
CA GLY A 37 -2.66 -1.53 -21.42
C GLY A 37 -1.84 -1.52 -22.72
N GLU A 38 -2.24 -0.70 -23.69
CA GLU A 38 -1.51 -0.52 -24.95
C GLU A 38 -0.11 0.08 -24.73
N GLU A 39 0.05 1.03 -23.80
CA GLU A 39 1.35 1.60 -23.44
C GLU A 39 2.26 0.58 -22.75
N LEU A 40 1.71 -0.31 -21.91
CA LEU A 40 2.49 -1.41 -21.34
C LEU A 40 2.96 -2.38 -22.43
N VAL A 41 2.08 -2.72 -23.38
CA VAL A 41 2.38 -3.59 -24.52
C VAL A 41 3.48 -3.00 -25.39
N SER A 42 3.36 -1.72 -25.77
CA SER A 42 4.31 -1.03 -26.64
C SER A 42 5.73 -1.01 -26.05
N ARG A 43 5.83 -1.10 -24.72
CA ARG A 43 7.08 -1.10 -23.95
C ARG A 43 7.57 -2.49 -23.53
N ASN A 44 6.89 -3.56 -23.94
CA ASN A 44 7.16 -4.94 -23.53
C ASN A 44 7.04 -5.19 -22.01
N ILE A 45 6.13 -4.50 -21.35
CA ILE A 45 5.88 -4.61 -19.91
C ILE A 45 4.73 -5.61 -19.66
N ASP A 46 4.89 -6.49 -18.67
CA ASP A 46 3.83 -7.39 -18.21
C ASP A 46 2.94 -6.73 -17.15
N LEU A 47 1.71 -7.23 -16.99
CA LEU A 47 0.75 -6.71 -16.02
C LEU A 47 0.66 -7.60 -14.78
N VAL A 48 0.66 -6.97 -13.61
CA VAL A 48 0.19 -7.56 -12.34
C VAL A 48 -1.04 -6.78 -11.90
N TYR A 49 -2.10 -7.45 -11.45
CA TYR A 49 -3.32 -6.78 -10.97
C TYR A 49 -4.15 -7.68 -10.04
N GLY A 50 -5.30 -7.19 -9.57
CA GLY A 50 -6.16 -7.88 -8.61
C GLY A 50 -6.99 -9.06 -9.13
N GLY A 51 -6.85 -9.48 -10.40
CA GLY A 51 -7.48 -10.71 -10.91
C GLY A 51 -8.96 -10.66 -11.30
N GLY A 52 -9.63 -9.50 -11.18
CA GLY A 52 -11.02 -9.33 -11.60
C GLY A 52 -11.22 -9.29 -13.13
N SER A 53 -12.39 -9.71 -13.62
CA SER A 53 -12.68 -9.78 -15.08
C SER A 53 -13.53 -8.61 -15.63
N ILE A 54 -14.03 -7.75 -14.74
CA ILE A 54 -14.97 -6.66 -15.04
C ILE A 54 -14.38 -5.27 -14.72
N GLY A 55 -15.10 -4.20 -15.09
CA GLY A 55 -14.67 -2.83 -14.81
C GLY A 55 -13.40 -2.43 -15.55
N LEU A 56 -12.64 -1.51 -14.96
CA LEU A 56 -11.34 -1.11 -15.51
C LEU A 56 -10.33 -2.26 -15.42
N MET A 57 -10.44 -3.11 -14.41
CA MET A 57 -9.62 -4.32 -14.24
C MET A 57 -9.70 -5.24 -15.46
N GLY A 58 -10.92 -5.51 -15.94
CA GLY A 58 -11.12 -6.30 -17.15
C GLY A 58 -10.61 -5.62 -18.42
N LEU A 59 -10.73 -4.30 -18.52
CA LEU A 59 -10.28 -3.55 -19.70
C LEU A 59 -8.76 -3.56 -19.82
N VAL A 60 -8.04 -3.19 -18.75
CA VAL A 60 -6.57 -3.15 -18.77
C VAL A 60 -5.97 -4.54 -18.97
N SER A 61 -6.51 -5.57 -18.31
CA SER A 61 -6.02 -6.95 -18.45
C SER A 61 -6.21 -7.49 -19.87
N ARG A 62 -7.37 -7.26 -20.50
CA ARG A 62 -7.61 -7.65 -21.90
C ARG A 62 -6.72 -6.89 -22.87
N ALA A 63 -6.53 -5.58 -22.69
CA ALA A 63 -5.66 -4.79 -23.55
C ALA A 63 -4.22 -5.34 -23.53
N VAL A 64 -3.68 -5.63 -22.34
CA VAL A 64 -2.34 -6.20 -22.17
C VAL A 64 -2.24 -7.61 -22.76
N HIS A 65 -3.21 -8.48 -22.47
CA HIS A 65 -3.23 -9.86 -22.95
C HIS A 65 -3.34 -9.94 -24.49
N ASN A 66 -4.23 -9.14 -25.08
CA ASN A 66 -4.41 -9.09 -26.54
C ASN A 66 -3.16 -8.55 -27.25
N GLY A 67 -2.40 -7.70 -26.58
CA GLY A 67 -1.08 -7.24 -27.04
C GLY A 67 0.05 -8.27 -26.88
N GLY A 68 -0.26 -9.49 -26.42
CA GLY A 68 0.71 -10.60 -26.31
C GLY A 68 1.64 -10.51 -25.10
N ARG A 69 1.32 -9.67 -24.10
CA ARG A 69 2.09 -9.56 -22.85
C ARG A 69 1.52 -10.47 -21.77
N HIS A 70 2.36 -10.83 -20.79
CA HIS A 70 1.92 -11.67 -19.68
C HIS A 70 1.02 -10.88 -18.72
N VAL A 71 -0.02 -11.53 -18.20
CA VAL A 71 -0.94 -10.96 -17.22
C VAL A 71 -0.99 -11.89 -16.02
N ILE A 72 -0.77 -11.34 -14.82
CA ILE A 72 -0.85 -12.05 -13.53
C ILE A 72 -1.95 -11.40 -12.70
N GLY A 73 -3.06 -12.11 -12.53
CA GLY A 73 -4.14 -11.75 -11.61
C GLY A 73 -3.97 -12.42 -10.26
N VAL A 74 -3.78 -11.65 -9.19
CA VAL A 74 -3.71 -12.17 -7.82
C VAL A 74 -5.05 -11.98 -7.13
N ILE A 75 -5.69 -13.08 -6.72
CA ILE A 75 -7.05 -13.05 -6.17
C ILE A 75 -7.20 -13.97 -4.95
N PRO A 76 -7.82 -13.52 -3.84
CA PRO A 76 -8.17 -14.40 -2.74
C PRO A 76 -9.22 -15.41 -3.18
N LYS A 77 -9.07 -16.66 -2.73
CA LYS A 77 -10.04 -17.74 -3.04
C LYS A 77 -11.48 -17.37 -2.68
N THR A 78 -11.67 -16.57 -1.63
CA THR A 78 -12.98 -16.09 -1.16
C THR A 78 -13.65 -15.08 -2.10
N LEU A 79 -12.88 -14.36 -2.91
CA LEU A 79 -13.40 -13.33 -3.82
C LEU A 79 -13.56 -13.84 -5.26
N MET A 80 -12.95 -14.97 -5.61
CA MET A 80 -13.05 -15.55 -6.95
C MET A 80 -14.50 -15.64 -7.49
N PRO A 81 -15.50 -16.15 -6.74
CA PRO A 81 -16.87 -16.26 -7.27
C PRO A 81 -17.55 -14.90 -7.54
N ARG A 82 -17.05 -13.81 -6.94
CA ARG A 82 -17.63 -12.47 -7.06
C ARG A 82 -16.91 -11.60 -8.07
N GLU A 83 -15.59 -11.71 -8.16
CA GLU A 83 -14.76 -10.84 -9.02
C GLU A 83 -14.43 -11.49 -10.37
N ILE A 84 -14.54 -12.81 -10.49
CA ILE A 84 -14.40 -13.56 -11.74
C ILE A 84 -15.79 -13.99 -12.19
N THR A 85 -16.48 -13.09 -12.89
CA THR A 85 -17.84 -13.33 -13.43
C THR A 85 -17.84 -13.64 -14.93
N GLY A 86 -16.67 -13.68 -15.55
CA GLY A 86 -16.45 -14.03 -16.95
C GLY A 86 -15.07 -14.64 -17.16
N GLU A 87 -14.63 -14.75 -18.41
CA GLU A 87 -13.29 -15.23 -18.73
C GLU A 87 -12.23 -14.26 -18.21
N THR A 88 -11.29 -14.79 -17.42
CA THR A 88 -10.06 -14.10 -17.04
C THR A 88 -9.01 -14.35 -18.10
N VAL A 89 -8.08 -13.41 -18.24
CA VAL A 89 -6.97 -13.51 -19.18
C VAL A 89 -5.66 -13.64 -18.42
N GLY A 90 -4.76 -14.49 -18.92
CA GLY A 90 -3.46 -14.75 -18.31
C GLY A 90 -3.51 -15.70 -17.10
N GLU A 91 -2.50 -15.59 -16.27
CA GLU A 91 -2.30 -16.41 -15.07
C GLU A 91 -3.16 -15.89 -13.91
N VAL A 92 -3.90 -16.79 -13.26
CA VAL A 92 -4.62 -16.47 -12.02
C VAL A 92 -3.94 -17.14 -10.83
N LYS A 93 -3.43 -16.31 -9.92
CA LYS A 93 -2.77 -16.73 -8.69
C LYS A 93 -3.73 -16.60 -7.50
N ALA A 94 -4.27 -17.75 -7.08
CA ALA A 94 -5.18 -17.81 -5.93
C ALA A 94 -4.41 -17.77 -4.59
N VAL A 95 -4.78 -16.85 -3.71
CA VAL A 95 -4.17 -16.67 -2.37
C VAL A 95 -5.17 -16.90 -1.24
N ALA A 96 -4.69 -17.02 0.01
CA ALA A 96 -5.55 -17.30 1.16
C ALA A 96 -6.40 -16.09 1.57
N ASP A 97 -5.81 -14.89 1.55
CA ASP A 97 -6.41 -13.68 2.12
C ASP A 97 -5.94 -12.40 1.39
N MET A 98 -6.47 -11.25 1.83
CA MET A 98 -6.17 -9.94 1.25
C MET A 98 -4.74 -9.46 1.53
N HIS A 99 -4.13 -9.86 2.63
CA HIS A 99 -2.74 -9.46 2.93
C HIS A 99 -1.77 -10.18 2.00
N GLN A 100 -1.95 -11.49 1.81
CA GLN A 100 -1.19 -12.26 0.83
C GLN A 100 -1.41 -11.75 -0.59
N ARG A 101 -2.62 -11.31 -0.93
CA ARG A 101 -2.92 -10.69 -2.24
C ARG A 101 -2.00 -9.50 -2.50
N LYS A 102 -1.98 -8.53 -1.59
CA LYS A 102 -1.20 -7.30 -1.73
C LYS A 102 0.31 -7.57 -1.70
N ALA A 103 0.76 -8.45 -0.80
CA ALA A 103 2.16 -8.87 -0.73
C ALA A 103 2.63 -9.52 -2.04
N GLU A 104 1.83 -10.41 -2.62
CA GLU A 104 2.19 -11.08 -3.87
C GLU A 104 2.17 -10.12 -5.07
N MET A 105 1.20 -9.20 -5.14
CA MET A 105 1.17 -8.14 -6.14
C MET A 105 2.41 -7.24 -6.06
N ALA A 106 2.80 -6.82 -4.86
CA ALA A 106 3.98 -6.02 -4.65
C ALA A 106 5.27 -6.77 -4.98
N LYS A 107 5.34 -8.07 -4.67
CA LYS A 107 6.51 -8.91 -4.96
C LYS A 107 6.79 -9.04 -6.46
N HIS A 108 5.75 -9.18 -7.29
CA HIS A 108 5.90 -9.43 -8.73
C HIS A 108 6.06 -8.19 -9.61
N SER A 109 6.11 -7.00 -8.99
CA SER A 109 6.01 -5.73 -9.71
C SER A 109 7.25 -4.86 -9.49
N ASP A 110 7.63 -4.11 -10.51
CA ASP A 110 8.75 -3.17 -10.46
C ASP A 110 8.28 -1.73 -10.23
N ALA A 111 7.00 -1.45 -10.51
CA ALA A 111 6.32 -0.18 -10.26
C ALA A 111 4.83 -0.40 -10.00
N PHE A 112 4.16 0.63 -9.48
CA PHE A 112 2.73 0.64 -9.20
C PHE A 112 2.04 1.79 -9.94
N ILE A 113 0.86 1.54 -10.49
CA ILE A 113 -0.01 2.55 -11.10
C ILE A 113 -1.42 2.41 -10.53
N ALA A 114 -2.02 3.52 -10.11
CA ALA A 114 -3.45 3.59 -9.80
C ALA A 114 -4.21 4.30 -10.93
N LEU A 115 -5.18 3.59 -11.50
CA LEU A 115 -6.25 4.12 -12.34
C LEU A 115 -7.47 4.45 -11.46
N PRO A 116 -8.43 5.26 -11.95
CA PRO A 116 -9.65 5.60 -11.22
C PRO A 116 -10.32 4.39 -10.56
N GLY A 117 -10.66 4.51 -9.28
CA GLY A 117 -11.12 3.37 -8.48
C GLY A 117 -11.65 3.79 -7.12
N GLY A 118 -12.37 2.88 -6.46
CA GLY A 118 -13.00 3.15 -5.17
C GLY A 118 -12.05 2.95 -3.97
N TYR A 119 -12.63 2.68 -2.81
CA TYR A 119 -11.87 2.46 -1.58
C TYR A 119 -10.83 1.35 -1.67
N GLY A 120 -11.12 0.25 -2.38
CA GLY A 120 -10.13 -0.83 -2.57
C GLY A 120 -8.86 -0.34 -3.26
N THR A 121 -9.01 0.43 -4.34
CA THR A 121 -7.88 1.02 -5.07
C THR A 121 -7.11 2.02 -4.21
N LEU A 122 -7.82 2.83 -3.40
CA LEU A 122 -7.17 3.78 -2.48
C LEU A 122 -6.42 3.07 -1.34
N GLU A 123 -6.96 1.96 -0.83
CA GLU A 123 -6.33 1.15 0.21
C GLU A 123 -5.03 0.52 -0.29
N GLU A 124 -5.08 -0.11 -1.48
CA GLU A 124 -3.91 -0.69 -2.14
C GLU A 124 -2.85 0.38 -2.45
N LEU A 125 -3.27 1.54 -2.93
CA LEU A 125 -2.39 2.68 -3.25
C LEU A 125 -1.70 3.25 -2.00
N LEU A 126 -2.45 3.55 -0.93
CA LEU A 126 -1.89 4.15 0.28
C LEU A 126 -0.95 3.17 1.00
N GLU A 127 -1.20 1.87 0.91
CA GLU A 127 -0.29 0.85 1.47
C GLU A 127 1.08 0.90 0.79
N VAL A 128 1.15 0.89 -0.55
CA VAL A 128 2.45 0.95 -1.26
C VAL A 128 3.15 2.30 -1.11
N ILE A 129 2.41 3.40 -0.96
CA ILE A 129 3.00 4.71 -0.62
C ILE A 129 3.64 4.65 0.77
N THR A 130 2.94 4.06 1.74
CA THR A 130 3.44 3.94 3.11
C THR A 130 4.66 3.03 3.16
N TRP A 131 4.68 1.92 2.41
CA TRP A 131 5.84 1.04 2.31
C TRP A 131 7.05 1.73 1.68
N ALA A 132 6.84 2.56 0.65
CA ALA A 132 7.90 3.41 0.12
C ALA A 132 8.42 4.37 1.21
N GLN A 133 7.53 5.09 1.89
CA GLN A 133 7.92 6.03 2.94
C GLN A 133 8.73 5.38 4.08
N LEU A 134 8.42 4.13 4.41
CA LEU A 134 9.13 3.33 5.43
C LEU A 134 10.45 2.72 4.92
N GLY A 135 10.80 2.88 3.64
CA GLY A 135 12.00 2.30 3.03
C GLY A 135 11.91 0.80 2.76
N ILE A 136 10.70 0.21 2.76
CA ILE A 136 10.46 -1.21 2.47
C ILE A 136 10.71 -1.49 0.98
N HIS A 137 10.47 -0.51 0.10
CA HIS A 137 10.81 -0.59 -1.31
C HIS A 137 11.08 0.77 -1.94
N ASP A 138 11.82 0.75 -3.05
CA ASP A 138 12.16 1.95 -3.85
C ASP A 138 11.34 2.05 -5.16
N LYS A 139 10.33 1.18 -5.32
CA LYS A 139 9.52 1.07 -6.54
C LYS A 139 8.66 2.34 -6.74
N PRO A 140 8.63 2.92 -7.95
CA PRO A 140 7.87 4.14 -8.20
C PRO A 140 6.35 3.90 -8.15
N VAL A 141 5.62 4.89 -7.65
CA VAL A 141 4.16 4.86 -7.51
C VAL A 141 3.53 5.96 -8.34
N GLY A 142 2.67 5.57 -9.28
CA GLY A 142 2.04 6.44 -10.27
C GLY A 142 0.53 6.60 -10.09
N LEU A 143 0.02 7.81 -10.30
CA LEU A 143 -1.41 8.08 -10.46
C LEU A 143 -1.71 8.49 -11.90
N LEU A 144 -2.54 7.70 -12.58
CA LEU A 144 -3.07 8.07 -13.89
C LEU A 144 -4.28 8.98 -13.68
N ASN A 145 -4.02 10.30 -13.68
CA ASN A 145 -4.96 11.34 -13.26
C ASN A 145 -5.91 11.78 -14.39
N VAL A 146 -6.72 10.84 -14.86
CA VAL A 146 -7.69 11.04 -15.94
C VAL A 146 -8.76 12.03 -15.52
N ASP A 147 -9.00 13.06 -16.32
CA ASP A 147 -9.98 14.13 -16.06
C ASP A 147 -9.88 14.75 -14.65
N GLY A 148 -8.69 14.76 -14.05
CA GLY A 148 -8.47 15.26 -12.71
C GLY A 148 -9.08 14.41 -11.59
N TYR A 149 -9.34 13.11 -11.83
CA TYR A 149 -9.92 12.19 -10.85
C TYR A 149 -9.24 12.22 -9.47
N TYR A 150 -7.91 12.34 -9.46
CA TYR A 150 -7.08 12.37 -8.25
C TYR A 150 -6.75 13.77 -7.74
N ASN A 151 -7.31 14.85 -8.32
CA ASN A 151 -6.99 16.22 -7.91
C ASN A 151 -7.27 16.44 -6.41
N SER A 152 -8.43 16.00 -5.91
CA SER A 152 -8.78 16.15 -4.50
C SER A 152 -7.86 15.34 -3.57
N LEU A 153 -7.42 14.15 -4.00
CA LEU A 153 -6.47 13.34 -3.23
C LEU A 153 -5.10 14.02 -3.19
N LEU A 154 -4.62 14.53 -4.33
CA LEU A 154 -3.35 15.24 -4.39
C LEU A 154 -3.37 16.51 -3.54
N SER A 155 -4.45 17.30 -3.59
CA SER A 155 -4.62 18.48 -2.72
C SER A 155 -4.69 18.12 -1.24
N PHE A 156 -5.34 17.01 -0.87
CA PHE A 156 -5.33 16.53 0.50
C PHE A 156 -3.92 16.17 0.98
N ILE A 157 -3.13 15.51 0.12
CA ILE A 157 -1.74 15.16 0.43
C ILE A 157 -0.88 16.42 0.53
N ASP A 158 -1.08 17.41 -0.35
CA ASP A 158 -0.41 18.71 -0.27
C ASP A 158 -0.71 19.41 1.06
N GLN A 159 -1.97 19.42 1.51
CA GLN A 159 -2.33 19.94 2.83
C GLN A 159 -1.62 19.17 3.95
N ALA A 160 -1.55 17.84 3.88
CA ALA A 160 -0.85 17.04 4.88
C ALA A 160 0.66 17.33 4.92
N VAL A 161 1.26 17.78 3.81
CA VAL A 161 2.64 18.30 3.80
C VAL A 161 2.71 19.66 4.48
N GLU A 162 1.81 20.57 4.16
CA GLU A 162 1.75 21.91 4.78
C GLU A 162 1.55 21.84 6.30
N GLU A 163 0.71 20.90 6.77
CA GLU A 163 0.45 20.65 8.19
C GLU A 163 1.53 19.80 8.88
N GLY A 164 2.55 19.34 8.14
CA GLY A 164 3.70 18.62 8.69
C GLY A 164 3.46 17.14 9.01
N PHE A 165 2.37 16.53 8.53
CA PHE A 165 2.13 15.08 8.66
C PHE A 165 2.88 14.27 7.61
N ILE A 166 3.24 14.88 6.47
CA ILE A 166 4.03 14.27 5.40
C ILE A 166 5.25 15.14 5.14
N SER A 167 6.45 14.55 5.07
CA SER A 167 7.64 15.33 4.74
C SER A 167 7.61 15.80 3.28
N PRO A 168 8.23 16.95 2.94
CA PRO A 168 8.35 17.38 1.54
C PRO A 168 9.03 16.34 0.65
N SER A 169 9.97 15.55 1.18
CA SER A 169 10.62 14.47 0.43
C SER A 169 9.67 13.29 0.17
N ALA A 170 8.85 12.89 1.16
CA ALA A 170 7.86 11.83 1.00
C ALA A 170 6.74 12.21 0.02
N ARG A 171 6.44 13.50 -0.14
CA ARG A 171 5.48 13.99 -1.15
C ARG A 171 5.83 13.57 -2.58
N HIS A 172 7.13 13.42 -2.87
CA HIS A 172 7.64 13.05 -4.18
C HIS A 172 7.55 11.54 -4.48
N ILE A 173 7.15 10.71 -3.51
CA ILE A 173 6.88 9.27 -3.74
C ILE A 173 5.81 9.09 -4.83
N ILE A 174 4.83 10.00 -4.88
CA ILE A 174 3.71 9.93 -5.82
C ILE A 174 4.03 10.74 -7.08
N VAL A 175 4.08 10.03 -8.19
CA VAL A 175 4.17 10.63 -9.53
C VAL A 175 2.77 10.67 -10.15
N SER A 176 2.35 11.80 -10.71
CA SER A 176 1.07 11.89 -11.42
C SER A 176 1.24 12.40 -12.85
N ALA A 177 0.37 11.92 -13.73
CA ALA A 177 0.24 12.39 -15.10
C ALA A 177 -1.17 12.12 -15.65
N PRO A 178 -1.66 12.93 -16.60
CA PRO A 178 -2.99 12.77 -17.18
C PRO A 178 -3.08 11.64 -18.21
N THR A 179 -1.95 11.18 -18.78
CA THR A 179 -1.91 10.16 -19.83
C THR A 179 -0.98 9.00 -19.48
N ALA A 180 -1.27 7.80 -19.99
CA ALA A 180 -0.46 6.61 -19.73
C ALA A 180 0.98 6.79 -20.19
N LYS A 181 1.17 7.32 -21.41
CA LYS A 181 2.50 7.57 -22.00
C LYS A 181 3.36 8.49 -21.14
N GLU A 182 2.79 9.60 -20.67
CA GLU A 182 3.50 10.53 -19.80
C GLU A 182 3.79 9.91 -18.43
N LEU A 183 2.83 9.17 -17.86
CA LEU A 183 3.00 8.54 -16.56
C LEU A 183 4.14 7.52 -16.60
N VAL A 184 4.12 6.56 -17.54
CA VAL A 184 5.14 5.52 -17.62
C VAL A 184 6.52 6.11 -17.86
N LYS A 185 6.63 7.14 -18.70
CA LYS A 185 7.87 7.89 -18.88
C LYS A 185 8.39 8.50 -17.57
N LYS A 186 7.52 9.19 -16.81
CA LYS A 186 7.91 9.78 -15.51
C LYS A 186 8.31 8.72 -14.49
N LEU A 187 7.66 7.56 -14.48
CA LEU A 187 8.05 6.44 -13.61
C LEU A 187 9.43 5.87 -14.00
N GLU A 188 9.74 5.81 -15.29
CA GLU A 188 11.06 5.41 -15.78
C GLU A 188 12.16 6.41 -15.37
N GLU A 189 11.84 7.70 -15.28
CA GLU A 189 12.74 8.77 -14.86
C GLU A 189 12.80 8.94 -13.34
N TYR A 190 11.91 8.29 -12.59
CA TYR A 190 11.86 8.40 -11.13
C TYR A 190 13.14 7.91 -10.45
N ILE A 191 13.62 8.74 -9.53
CA ILE A 191 14.74 8.46 -8.61
C ILE A 191 14.20 8.61 -7.18
N PRO A 192 14.31 7.58 -6.33
CA PRO A 192 13.91 7.68 -4.92
C PRO A 192 14.65 8.82 -4.23
N CYS A 193 13.89 9.75 -3.65
CA CYS A 193 14.40 10.97 -3.02
C CYS A 193 13.94 11.12 -1.55
N HIS A 194 13.35 10.08 -0.96
CA HIS A 194 12.92 10.08 0.43
C HIS A 194 13.98 9.42 1.33
N GLU A 195 14.25 10.03 2.49
CA GLU A 195 15.02 9.39 3.55
C GLU A 195 14.12 8.35 4.23
N GLY A 196 14.44 7.06 4.08
CA GLY A 196 13.68 6.00 4.73
C GLY A 196 13.71 6.15 6.25
N VAL A 197 12.53 6.13 6.89
CA VAL A 197 12.40 6.29 8.36
C VAL A 197 13.00 5.11 9.12
N ALA A 198 12.98 3.91 8.51
CA ALA A 198 13.61 2.72 9.05
C ALA A 198 14.89 2.42 8.27
N SER A 199 16.02 2.27 8.99
CA SER A 199 17.26 1.81 8.39
C SER A 199 17.06 0.44 7.75
N LYS A 200 17.58 0.20 6.54
CA LYS A 200 17.52 -1.10 5.84
C LYS A 200 17.89 -2.29 6.75
N LEU A 201 18.78 -2.05 7.72
CA LEU A 201 19.25 -2.98 8.75
C LEU A 201 18.17 -3.48 9.72
N SER A 202 17.14 -2.67 10.05
CA SER A 202 16.13 -3.08 11.05
C SER A 202 15.22 -4.18 10.55
N TRP A 203 14.98 -4.24 9.24
CA TRP A 203 14.13 -5.24 8.60
C TRP A 203 14.86 -6.56 8.33
N GLU A 204 16.18 -6.52 8.12
CA GLU A 204 17.02 -7.72 7.98
C GLU A 204 17.24 -8.42 9.34
N MET A 205 17.25 -7.67 10.44
CA MET A 205 17.43 -8.22 11.79
C MET A 205 16.26 -9.10 12.27
N GLU A 206 15.01 -8.79 11.89
CA GLU A 206 13.85 -9.64 12.20
C GLU A 206 13.82 -10.94 11.38
N GLN A 207 14.35 -10.92 10.14
CA GLN A 207 14.48 -12.11 9.29
C GLN A 207 15.57 -13.09 9.76
N LEU A 208 16.45 -12.66 10.66
CA LEU A 208 17.59 -13.45 11.18
C LEU A 208 17.38 -14.05 12.57
N GLY A 209 16.17 -14.01 13.14
CA GLY A 209 15.81 -14.80 14.32
C GLY A 209 16.71 -14.60 15.54
N TYR A 210 17.25 -13.39 15.75
CA TYR A 210 18.02 -13.09 16.96
C TYR A 210 17.07 -12.67 18.09
N SER A 211 16.69 -13.63 18.93
CA SER A 211 16.28 -13.36 20.29
C SER A 211 17.50 -12.89 21.08
N GLN A 212 17.57 -11.60 21.41
CA GLN A 212 18.49 -11.13 22.45
C GLN A 212 18.05 -11.75 23.78
N PRO A 213 18.94 -12.44 24.53
CA PRO A 213 18.63 -12.81 25.90
C PRO A 213 18.60 -11.53 26.73
N TYR A 214 17.43 -11.18 27.26
CA TYR A 214 17.35 -10.23 28.36
C TYR A 214 18.03 -10.88 29.57
N ASP A 215 19.15 -10.30 30.01
CA ASP A 215 19.79 -10.66 31.26
C ASP A 215 18.80 -10.47 32.41
N HIS A 216 18.51 -11.56 33.12
CA HIS A 216 17.81 -11.56 34.39
C HIS A 216 18.67 -10.82 35.43
N VAL A 217 18.46 -9.51 35.59
CA VAL A 217 18.80 -8.83 36.84
C VAL A 217 17.64 -9.05 37.80
N SER A 218 17.80 -10.06 38.65
CA SER A 218 16.98 -10.28 39.84
C SER A 218 17.10 -9.09 40.79
N SER A 219 16.14 -8.17 40.74
CA SER A 219 15.89 -7.23 41.84
C SER A 219 14.75 -7.78 42.69
N ARG A 220 15.17 -8.54 43.70
CA ARG A 220 14.46 -8.95 44.92
C ARG A 220 13.39 -7.93 45.34
N TRP A 221 12.12 -8.33 45.25
CA TRP A 221 11.01 -7.65 45.91
C TRP A 221 11.24 -7.72 47.42
N HIS A 222 11.32 -6.56 48.08
CA HIS A 222 11.16 -6.44 49.52
C HIS A 222 9.77 -5.90 49.78
N ASP A 223 8.95 -6.76 50.39
CA ASP A 223 7.77 -6.37 51.14
C ASP A 223 8.20 -5.45 52.28
N GLY A 224 7.55 -4.29 52.39
CA GLY A 224 7.86 -3.30 53.41
C GLY A 224 6.77 -2.23 53.51
N TYR A 225 5.67 -2.59 54.16
CA TYR A 225 4.75 -1.63 54.79
C TYR A 225 5.50 -0.76 55.80
N THR A 226 5.44 0.57 55.69
CA THR A 226 5.24 1.51 56.82
C THR A 226 4.95 2.94 56.35
N SER A 227 3.75 3.40 56.71
CA SER A 227 3.32 4.71 57.24
C SER A 227 4.16 6.00 57.06
N ASP A 228 3.46 7.01 56.53
CA ASP A 228 3.30 8.39 57.03
C ASP A 228 4.30 9.51 56.63
N ALA A 229 3.74 10.73 56.60
CA ALA A 229 4.25 12.04 56.17
C ALA A 229 4.29 12.28 54.64
N GLY A 230 3.50 13.14 54.01
CA GLY A 230 2.83 14.36 54.46
C GLY A 230 3.50 15.57 53.80
N ILE A 231 2.94 16.11 52.71
CA ILE A 231 3.17 17.49 52.22
C ILE A 231 1.91 17.97 51.47
N ARG A 232 1.50 19.20 51.83
CA ARG A 232 0.27 19.91 51.50
C ARG A 232 0.13 20.32 50.03
N MET A 233 -1.09 20.19 49.51
CA MET A 233 -1.59 20.99 48.39
C MET A 233 -1.99 22.39 48.87
N SER A 234 -1.64 23.42 48.10
CA SER A 234 -2.14 24.79 48.24
C SER A 234 -3.33 25.00 47.31
N HIS A 235 -4.50 25.25 47.87
CA HIS A 235 -5.67 25.75 47.16
C HIS A 235 -5.48 27.23 46.76
N CYS A 236 -5.92 27.59 45.54
CA CYS A 236 -6.51 28.90 45.29
C CYS A 236 -7.83 28.71 44.56
N PHE A 237 -8.84 29.40 45.09
CA PHE A 237 -10.27 29.23 44.88
C PHE A 237 -10.76 29.97 43.62
N LEU A 238 -11.80 29.42 43.01
CA LEU A 238 -12.67 29.99 41.96
C LEU A 238 -13.47 31.21 42.46
N PRO A 239 -14.20 31.92 41.57
CA PRO A 239 -15.63 31.62 41.42
C PRO A 239 -16.04 31.50 39.93
N LEU A 240 -16.70 30.42 39.51
CA LEU A 240 -18.16 30.19 39.50
C LEU A 240 -18.94 31.12 38.56
N GLY A 241 -19.41 30.54 37.46
CA GLY A 241 -20.53 30.98 36.65
C GLY A 241 -21.26 29.72 36.16
N ASP A 242 -22.51 29.60 36.58
CA ASP A 242 -23.37 28.41 36.56
C ASP A 242 -23.80 27.93 35.18
N GLY A 243 -24.12 26.63 35.07
CA GLY A 243 -24.84 26.06 33.93
C GLY A 243 -24.71 24.54 33.79
N VAL A 244 -25.38 23.80 34.67
CA VAL A 244 -25.65 22.35 34.57
C VAL A 244 -26.44 22.04 33.28
N ASP A 245 -26.14 20.97 32.54
CA ASP A 245 -26.78 19.66 32.74
C ASP A 245 -25.84 18.47 32.49
N ALA A 246 -25.94 17.50 33.39
CA ALA A 246 -25.24 16.23 33.36
C ALA A 246 -26.10 15.12 32.74
N CYS A 247 -25.50 14.24 31.92
CA CYS A 247 -25.96 12.87 31.76
C CYS A 247 -24.81 11.92 31.42
N SER A 248 -24.43 11.14 32.45
CA SER A 248 -23.86 9.78 32.44
C SER A 248 -22.67 9.45 31.53
N ALA A 249 -21.47 9.45 32.12
CA ALA A 249 -20.35 8.61 31.73
C ALA A 249 -20.09 7.59 32.84
N SER A 250 -20.38 6.31 32.60
CA SER A 250 -19.70 5.20 33.28
C SER A 250 -19.87 3.91 32.49
N THR A 251 -18.77 3.14 32.48
CA THR A 251 -18.70 1.70 32.18
C THR A 251 -18.61 1.30 30.71
N LEU A 252 -17.37 1.21 30.21
CA LEU A 252 -16.76 -0.04 29.72
C LEU A 252 -15.33 0.23 29.26
N GLY A 253 -14.44 0.46 30.24
CA GLY A 253 -13.01 0.24 30.04
C GLY A 253 -12.77 -1.27 30.04
N GLY A 254 -12.39 -1.81 28.89
CA GLY A 254 -12.12 -3.24 28.77
C GLY A 254 -12.14 -3.77 27.34
N LEU A 255 -11.40 -3.16 26.41
CA LEU A 255 -11.00 -3.83 25.16
C LEU A 255 -9.84 -3.13 24.42
N PHE A 256 -8.83 -2.65 25.14
CA PHE A 256 -7.60 -2.13 24.53
C PHE A 256 -6.40 -2.95 25.03
N HIS A 257 -6.40 -4.24 24.72
CA HIS A 257 -5.19 -5.06 24.80
C HIS A 257 -5.33 -6.34 23.96
N ARG A 258 -5.66 -6.24 22.66
CA ARG A 258 -5.60 -7.40 21.75
C ARG A 258 -5.57 -7.09 20.23
N VAL A 259 -4.93 -6.00 19.82
CA VAL A 259 -4.74 -5.68 18.39
C VAL A 259 -3.27 -5.63 17.95
N ALA A 260 -2.31 -5.85 18.86
CA ALA A 260 -0.88 -5.76 18.52
C ALA A 260 -0.15 -7.11 18.34
N VAL A 261 -0.83 -8.26 18.31
CA VAL A 261 -0.16 -9.59 18.19
C VAL A 261 -0.90 -10.53 17.23
N SER A 262 -1.17 -10.08 16.00
CA SER A 262 -1.72 -10.94 14.95
C SER A 262 -1.03 -10.82 13.59
N SER A 263 0.01 -10.01 13.46
CA SER A 263 0.85 -9.90 12.25
C SER A 263 2.08 -10.82 12.27
N GLN A 264 2.26 -11.64 13.30
CA GLN A 264 3.48 -12.42 13.52
C GLN A 264 3.47 -13.86 12.98
N HIS A 265 2.48 -14.27 12.18
CA HIS A 265 2.42 -15.65 11.62
C HIS A 265 2.30 -15.65 10.09
N ALA A 266 3.09 -14.81 9.43
CA ALA A 266 3.12 -14.73 7.97
C ALA A 266 4.50 -14.94 7.34
N PHE A 267 5.47 -15.54 8.04
CA PHE A 267 6.69 -16.05 7.41
C PHE A 267 7.26 -17.21 8.24
N ASP A 268 6.68 -18.39 8.07
CA ASP A 268 7.36 -19.64 8.43
C ASP A 268 6.89 -20.70 7.43
N PHE A 269 7.71 -20.96 6.40
CA PHE A 269 7.59 -22.19 5.61
C PHE A 269 8.96 -22.74 5.27
N ALA A 270 9.12 -23.99 5.73
CA ALA A 270 10.25 -24.88 5.56
C ALA A 270 10.67 -25.05 4.09
N LEU A 271 11.97 -24.91 3.84
CA LEU A 271 12.61 -25.44 2.65
C LEU A 271 12.80 -26.96 2.80
N PRO A 272 12.47 -27.79 1.79
CA PRO A 272 12.88 -29.19 1.79
C PRO A 272 14.40 -29.28 1.59
N ARG A 273 15.06 -30.06 2.46
CA ARG A 273 16.50 -30.38 2.35
C ARG A 273 16.80 -31.09 1.02
N PRO A 274 17.94 -30.81 0.37
CA PRO A 274 18.39 -31.59 -0.77
C PRO A 274 18.88 -32.97 -0.31
N LEU A 275 18.34 -34.03 -0.92
CA LEU A 275 18.94 -35.36 -0.92
C LEU A 275 20.16 -35.32 -1.86
N LEU A 276 21.34 -35.47 -1.27
CA LEU A 276 22.60 -35.75 -1.97
C LEU A 276 23.10 -37.10 -1.44
N LEU A 277 23.01 -38.10 -2.33
CA LEU A 277 23.56 -39.47 -2.32
C LEU A 277 23.26 -40.38 -1.11
#